data_AF-A0A3E2NIF2-F1
#
_entry.id   AF-A0A3E2NIF2-F1
#
_cell.length_a   1.000
_cell.length_b   1.000
_cell.length_c   1.000
_cell.angle_alpha   90.00
_cell.angle_beta   90.00
_cell.angle_gamma   90.00
#
_symmetry.space_group_name_H-M   'P 1'
#
loop_
_entity.id
_entity.type
_entity.pdbx_description
1 polymer ?
#
loop_
_entity_poly.entity_id
_entity_poly.type
_entity_poly.pdbx_seq_one_letter_code
_entity_poly.pdbx_strand_id
1 'polypeptide(L)'
;MNRKNRSSVMMMEMIVAVFFFLLCAAVCIQAFVKADLLSKRAADLNQSVLIAQSTAEIWKAEGEAGLSGRSYSQKKDSPVQTYTMMFDNRGNTSDQSHAVYYGELKVISGLEAEVTVSKDGKTLYSLTVSRHDAD
;
A
#
# COMPACT_ATOMS: atom_id res chain seq x y z
N MET A 1 -44.79 -52.95 -18.44
CA MET A 1 -44.60 -51.55 -18.91
C MET A 1 -43.62 -50.86 -17.97
N ASN A 2 -42.39 -50.59 -18.44
CA ASN A 2 -41.27 -50.05 -17.66
C ASN A 2 -41.57 -48.63 -17.12
N ARG A 3 -41.78 -48.49 -15.81
CA ARG A 3 -41.75 -47.19 -15.11
C ARG A 3 -40.32 -46.93 -14.62
N LYS A 4 -39.42 -46.42 -15.46
CA LYS A 4 -38.02 -46.13 -15.06
C LYS A 4 -37.62 -44.65 -15.02
N ASN A 5 -38.52 -43.69 -15.31
CA ASN A 5 -38.07 -42.32 -15.63
C ASN A 5 -38.56 -41.22 -14.66
N ARG A 6 -39.34 -41.51 -13.60
CA ARG A 6 -39.88 -40.46 -12.71
C ARG A 6 -38.91 -40.05 -11.59
N SER A 7 -38.13 -41.00 -11.07
CA SER A 7 -37.14 -40.77 -10.01
C SER A 7 -35.88 -40.05 -10.54
N SER A 8 -35.50 -40.28 -11.79
CA SER A 8 -34.37 -39.59 -12.45
C SER A 8 -34.64 -38.10 -12.68
N VAL A 9 -35.88 -37.72 -13.01
CA VAL A 9 -36.26 -36.32 -13.24
C VAL A 9 -36.22 -35.51 -11.93
N MET A 10 -36.73 -36.08 -10.83
CA MET A 10 -36.67 -35.44 -9.51
C MET A 10 -35.22 -35.30 -9.00
N MET A 11 -34.37 -36.31 -9.22
CA MET A 11 -32.95 -36.21 -8.87
C MET A 11 -32.22 -35.13 -9.70
N MET A 12 -32.53 -35.03 -10.99
CA MET A 12 -31.93 -34.01 -11.87
C MET A 12 -32.24 -32.58 -11.39
N GLU A 13 -33.46 -32.33 -10.92
CA GLU A 13 -33.88 -31.02 -10.42
C GLU A 13 -33.10 -30.60 -9.16
N MET A 14 -32.92 -31.52 -8.20
CA MET A 14 -32.12 -31.25 -7.00
C MET A 14 -30.64 -31.04 -7.31
N ILE A 15 -30.08 -31.77 -8.28
CA ILE A 15 -28.69 -31.57 -8.73
C ILE A 15 -28.51 -30.18 -9.33
N VAL A 16 -29.45 -29.71 -10.16
CA VAL A 16 -29.39 -28.36 -10.75
C VAL A 16 -29.51 -27.28 -9.67
N ALA A 17 -30.40 -27.45 -8.69
CA ALA A 17 -30.54 -26.51 -7.58
C ALA A 17 -29.25 -26.40 -6.74
N VAL A 18 -28.64 -27.54 -6.40
CA VAL A 18 -27.36 -27.57 -5.68
C VAL A 18 -26.24 -26.99 -6.55
N PHE A 19 -26.23 -27.26 -7.85
CA PHE A 19 -25.23 -26.70 -8.77
C PHE A 19 -25.30 -25.17 -8.81
N PHE A 20 -26.50 -24.58 -8.89
CA PHE A 20 -26.65 -23.12 -8.84
C PHE A 20 -26.17 -22.55 -7.51
N PHE A 21 -26.51 -23.21 -6.39
CA PHE A 21 -26.03 -22.81 -5.08
C PHE A 21 -24.50 -22.85 -4.97
N LEU A 22 -23.87 -23.90 -5.53
CA LEU A 22 -22.41 -24.03 -5.59
C LEU A 22 -21.78 -22.94 -6.46
N LEU A 23 -22.38 -22.60 -7.60
CA LEU A 23 -21.90 -21.51 -8.45
C LEU A 23 -21.97 -20.17 -7.72
N CYS A 24 -23.08 -19.87 -7.04
CA CYS A 24 -23.22 -18.68 -6.23
C CYS A 24 -22.17 -18.63 -5.12
N ALA A 25 -22.00 -19.74 -4.37
CA ALA A 25 -20.99 -19.84 -3.33
C ALA A 25 -19.57 -19.58 -3.86
N ALA A 26 -19.23 -20.15 -5.02
CA ALA A 26 -17.93 -19.95 -5.66
C ALA A 26 -17.68 -18.46 -6.02
N VAL A 27 -18.67 -17.79 -6.62
CA VAL A 27 -18.57 -16.37 -6.96
C VAL A 27 -18.47 -15.50 -5.71
N CYS A 28 -19.24 -15.80 -4.66
CA CYS A 28 -19.20 -15.09 -3.39
C CYS A 28 -17.81 -15.20 -2.71
N ILE A 29 -17.24 -16.40 -2.66
CA ILE A 29 -15.89 -16.61 -2.10
C ILE A 29 -14.84 -15.88 -2.95
N GLN A 30 -14.95 -15.94 -4.28
CA GLN A 30 -14.01 -15.24 -5.15
C GLN A 30 -14.08 -13.72 -4.96
N ALA A 31 -15.29 -13.16 -4.86
CA ALA A 31 -15.49 -11.74 -4.59
C ALA A 31 -14.91 -11.35 -3.22
N PHE A 32 -15.11 -12.18 -2.20
CA PHE A 32 -14.57 -11.96 -0.87
C PHE A 32 -13.04 -11.94 -0.84
N VAL A 33 -12.38 -12.92 -1.46
CA VAL A 33 -10.91 -12.96 -1.54
C VAL A 33 -10.36 -11.74 -2.29
N LYS A 34 -11.01 -11.33 -3.39
CA LYS A 34 -10.62 -10.12 -4.12
C LYS A 34 -10.79 -8.85 -3.26
N ALA A 35 -11.87 -8.75 -2.51
CA ALA A 35 -12.13 -7.63 -1.61
C ALA A 35 -11.11 -7.56 -0.47
N ASP A 36 -10.75 -8.69 0.14
CA ASP A 36 -9.72 -8.76 1.19
C ASP A 36 -8.35 -8.32 0.66
N LEU A 37 -7.95 -8.81 -0.51
CA LEU A 37 -6.70 -8.39 -1.16
C LEU A 37 -6.71 -6.89 -1.50
N LEU A 38 -7.84 -6.38 -1.98
CA LEU A 38 -7.99 -4.95 -2.27
C LEU A 38 -7.92 -4.12 -0.99
N SER A 39 -8.56 -4.55 0.09
CA SER A 39 -8.53 -3.89 1.39
C SER A 39 -7.12 -3.80 1.95
N LYS A 40 -6.34 -4.88 1.88
CA LYS A 40 -4.92 -4.89 2.29
C LYS A 40 -4.07 -3.92 1.48
N ARG A 41 -4.26 -3.89 0.15
CA ARG A 41 -3.56 -2.92 -0.73
C ARG A 41 -3.95 -1.48 -0.44
N ALA A 42 -5.23 -1.23 -0.16
CA ALA A 42 -5.71 0.09 0.20
C ALA A 42 -5.12 0.55 1.55
N ALA A 43 -5.02 -0.35 2.54
CA ALA A 43 -4.34 -0.07 3.80
C ALA A 43 -2.86 0.27 3.59
N ASP A 44 -2.14 -0.53 2.80
CA ASP A 44 -0.73 -0.26 2.46
C ASP A 44 -0.53 1.08 1.73
N LEU A 45 -1.43 1.40 0.80
CA LEU A 45 -1.41 2.67 0.08
C LEU A 45 -1.69 3.85 1.03
N ASN A 46 -2.74 3.75 1.85
CA ASN A 46 -3.09 4.80 2.81
C ASN A 46 -1.92 5.06 3.77
N GLN A 47 -1.28 4.01 4.25
CA GLN A 47 -0.11 4.13 5.11
C GLN A 47 1.07 4.81 4.41
N SER A 48 1.31 4.46 3.15
CA SER A 48 2.36 5.08 2.34
C SER A 48 2.11 6.57 2.10
N VAL A 49 0.85 6.96 1.89
CA VAL A 49 0.45 8.36 1.77
C VAL A 49 0.73 9.12 3.06
N LEU A 50 0.34 8.58 4.22
CA LEU A 50 0.59 9.22 5.52
C LEU A 50 2.08 9.40 5.79
N ILE A 51 2.90 8.36 5.53
CA ILE A 51 4.36 8.44 5.68
C ILE A 51 4.94 9.51 4.76
N ALA A 52 4.51 9.54 3.49
CA ALA A 52 5.02 10.49 2.52
C ALA A 52 4.64 11.93 2.90
N GLN A 53 3.40 12.15 3.34
CA GLN A 53 2.91 13.44 3.81
C GLN A 53 3.64 13.90 5.06
N SER A 54 3.79 13.03 6.07
CA SER A 54 4.52 13.37 7.29
C SER A 54 5.98 13.74 7.00
N THR A 55 6.64 12.98 6.12
CA THR A 55 8.02 13.27 5.71
C THR A 55 8.12 14.59 4.96
N ALA A 56 7.16 14.87 4.07
CA ALA A 56 7.08 16.13 3.36
C ALA A 56 6.80 17.33 4.29
N GLU A 57 5.95 17.16 5.29
CA GLU A 57 5.63 18.20 6.28
C GLU A 57 6.86 18.55 7.14
N ILE A 58 7.62 17.54 7.58
CA ILE A 58 8.89 17.75 8.28
C ILE A 58 9.85 18.58 7.43
N TRP A 59 10.01 18.23 6.15
CA TRP A 59 10.88 18.99 5.25
C TRP A 59 10.38 20.41 4.98
N LYS A 60 9.06 20.61 4.84
CA LYS A 60 8.48 21.96 4.68
C LYS A 60 8.70 22.82 5.92
N ALA A 61 8.52 22.27 7.12
CA ALA A 61 8.63 23.00 8.38
C ALA A 61 10.08 23.29 8.79
N GLU A 62 10.95 22.28 8.73
CA GLU A 62 12.29 22.33 9.31
C GLU A 62 13.41 22.28 8.24
N GLY A 63 13.06 22.08 6.97
CA GLY A 63 14.01 21.95 5.86
C GLY A 63 14.83 20.66 5.95
N GLU A 64 16.01 20.70 5.35
CA GLU A 64 16.96 19.59 5.41
C GLU A 64 17.45 19.29 6.84
N ALA A 65 17.53 20.32 7.69
CA ALA A 65 17.96 20.17 9.08
C ALA A 65 17.04 19.23 9.87
N GLY A 66 15.72 19.34 9.71
CA GLY A 66 14.74 18.50 10.38
C GLY A 66 14.73 17.04 9.93
N LEU A 67 15.25 16.77 8.74
CA LEU A 67 15.41 15.42 8.21
C LEU A 67 16.70 14.77 8.70
N SER A 68 17.79 15.53 8.81
CA SER A 68 19.10 15.00 9.18
C SER A 68 19.10 14.26 10.53
N GLY A 69 18.33 14.72 11.51
CA GLY A 69 18.21 14.08 12.84
C GLY A 69 17.24 12.88 12.90
N ARG A 70 16.41 12.70 11.87
CA ARG A 70 15.38 11.64 11.81
C ARG A 70 15.63 10.61 10.70
N SER A 71 16.56 10.90 9.79
CA SER A 71 16.96 10.01 8.70
C SER A 71 17.90 8.91 9.19
N TYR A 72 17.69 7.70 8.69
CA TYR A 72 18.58 6.56 8.91
C TYR A 72 19.86 6.68 8.08
N SER A 73 19.74 7.08 6.83
CA SER A 73 20.89 7.29 5.94
C SER A 73 20.71 8.52 5.08
N GLN A 74 21.80 9.24 4.88
CA GLN A 74 21.90 10.36 3.96
C GLN A 74 22.85 9.98 2.84
N LYS A 75 22.37 10.00 1.60
CA LYS A 75 23.21 9.80 0.42
C LYS A 75 23.43 11.14 -0.26
N LYS A 76 24.67 11.59 -0.26
CA LYS A 76 25.12 12.83 -0.92
C LYS A 76 25.93 12.49 -2.18
N ASP A 77 25.28 11.80 -3.11
CA ASP A 77 25.91 11.25 -4.32
C ASP A 77 25.37 12.02 -5.54
N SER A 78 26.14 13.01 -6.03
CA SER A 78 25.76 14.02 -7.06
C SER A 78 24.57 14.93 -6.63
N PRO A 79 24.14 15.99 -7.36
CA PRO A 79 23.59 17.24 -6.78
C PRO A 79 22.29 17.14 -5.97
N VAL A 80 21.71 15.94 -5.85
CA VAL A 80 20.44 15.65 -5.18
C VAL A 80 20.72 15.03 -3.81
N GLN A 81 20.34 15.72 -2.73
CA GLN A 81 20.44 15.16 -1.39
C GLN A 81 19.28 14.19 -1.14
N THR A 82 19.60 12.95 -0.79
CA THR A 82 18.60 11.92 -0.49
C THR A 82 18.63 11.53 0.98
N TYR A 83 17.48 11.59 1.63
CA TYR A 83 17.25 11.20 3.02
C TYR A 83 16.36 9.96 3.07
N THR A 84 16.82 8.89 3.72
CA THR A 84 16.05 7.65 3.88
C THR A 84 15.59 7.48 5.32
N MET A 85 14.31 7.17 5.51
CA MET A 85 13.65 6.92 6.79
C MET A 85 12.97 5.56 6.75
N MET A 86 12.92 4.89 7.89
CA MET A 86 12.36 3.53 8.02
C MET A 86 11.19 3.54 8.97
N PHE A 87 10.13 2.82 8.61
CA PHE A 87 8.89 2.79 9.36
C PHE A 87 8.39 1.36 9.58
N ASP A 88 7.78 1.11 10.73
CA ASP A 88 7.13 -0.16 11.05
C ASP A 88 5.81 -0.34 10.27
N ASN A 89 5.14 -1.49 10.45
CA ASN A 89 3.82 -1.76 9.84
C ASN A 89 2.71 -0.76 10.27
N ARG A 90 2.95 0.04 11.30
CA ARG A 90 2.04 1.07 11.82
C ARG A 90 2.45 2.48 11.41
N GLY A 91 3.49 2.64 10.59
CA GLY A 91 4.01 3.92 10.11
C GLY A 91 4.74 4.75 11.17
N ASN A 92 5.14 4.14 12.29
CA ASN A 92 6.01 4.80 13.25
C ASN A 92 7.46 4.64 12.83
N THR A 93 8.31 5.61 13.19
CA THR A 93 9.75 5.51 12.94
C THR A 93 10.33 4.28 13.65
N SER A 94 11.14 3.52 12.93
CA SER A 94 11.63 2.22 13.38
C SER A 94 13.07 1.97 12.96
N ASP A 95 13.76 1.12 13.71
CA ASP A 95 15.06 0.55 13.35
C ASP A 95 14.93 -0.49 12.22
N GLN A 96 16.08 -0.88 11.64
CA GLN A 96 16.15 -1.88 10.56
C GLN A 96 15.46 -3.21 10.90
N SER A 97 15.46 -3.63 12.17
CA SER A 97 14.89 -4.93 12.58
C SER A 97 13.36 -5.01 12.46
N HIS A 98 12.66 -3.88 12.45
CA HIS A 98 11.19 -3.83 12.38
C HIS A 98 10.70 -2.94 11.21
N ALA A 99 11.61 -2.52 10.33
CA ALA A 99 11.29 -1.71 9.17
C ALA A 99 10.48 -2.53 8.14
N VAL A 100 9.30 -2.01 7.79
CA VAL A 100 8.42 -2.55 6.75
C VAL A 100 8.31 -1.58 5.57
N TYR A 101 8.19 -0.28 5.87
CA TYR A 101 8.16 0.77 4.85
C TYR A 101 9.44 1.60 4.87
N TYR A 102 9.85 2.04 3.69
CA TYR A 102 11.01 2.90 3.47
C TYR A 102 10.55 4.18 2.78
N GLY A 103 10.71 5.30 3.46
CA GLY A 103 10.50 6.63 2.90
C GLY A 103 11.82 7.21 2.42
N GLU A 104 11.90 7.60 1.16
CA GLU A 104 13.03 8.32 0.58
C GLU A 104 12.57 9.72 0.19
N LEU A 105 13.27 10.75 0.69
CA LEU A 105 13.09 12.13 0.28
C LEU A 105 14.30 12.57 -0.54
N LYS A 106 14.07 12.96 -1.79
CA LYS A 106 15.07 13.49 -2.73
C LYS A 106 14.85 14.98 -2.88
N VAL A 107 15.80 15.78 -2.42
CA VAL A 107 15.78 17.23 -2.59
C VAL A 107 16.26 17.56 -4.01
N ILE A 108 15.31 17.96 -4.87
CA ILE A 108 15.57 18.31 -6.27
C ILE A 108 16.14 19.73 -6.35
N SER A 109 15.56 20.64 -5.56
CA SER A 109 16.05 22.01 -5.35
C SER A 109 15.79 22.42 -3.90
N GLY A 110 16.36 23.53 -3.43
CA GLY A 110 16.09 24.03 -2.07
C GLY A 110 14.60 24.28 -1.78
N LEU A 111 13.78 24.39 -2.83
CA LEU A 111 12.34 24.67 -2.77
C LEU A 111 11.49 23.49 -3.26
N GLU A 112 12.06 22.41 -3.79
CA GLU A 112 11.33 21.23 -4.26
C GLU A 112 11.97 19.92 -3.81
N ALA A 113 11.14 19.01 -3.31
CA ALA A 113 11.53 17.66 -2.94
C ALA A 113 10.52 16.63 -3.44
N GLU A 114 11.01 15.45 -3.80
CA GLU A 114 10.19 14.27 -4.08
C GLU A 114 10.28 13.31 -2.90
N VAL A 115 9.12 12.85 -2.41
CA VAL A 115 9.01 11.83 -1.37
C VAL A 115 8.45 10.55 -1.97
N THR A 116 9.21 9.49 -1.90
CA THR A 116 8.85 8.16 -2.40
C THR A 116 8.75 7.19 -1.23
N VAL A 117 7.67 6.44 -1.13
CA VAL A 117 7.50 5.39 -0.12
C VAL A 117 7.44 4.03 -0.80
N SER A 118 8.27 3.11 -0.32
CA SER A 118 8.38 1.75 -0.83
C SER A 118 8.20 0.71 0.27
N LYS A 119 7.72 -0.46 -0.13
CA LYS A 119 7.56 -1.66 0.70
C LYS A 119 7.95 -2.86 -0.14
N ASP A 120 8.73 -3.78 0.41
CA ASP A 120 9.22 -4.98 -0.30
C ASP A 120 9.90 -4.67 -1.64
N GLY A 121 10.62 -3.54 -1.73
CA GLY A 121 11.29 -3.08 -2.95
C GLY A 121 10.36 -2.50 -4.03
N LYS A 122 9.06 -2.41 -3.76
CA LYS A 122 8.08 -1.80 -4.67
C LYS A 122 7.66 -0.42 -4.15
N THR A 123 7.73 0.58 -5.02
CA THR A 123 7.15 1.90 -4.75
C THR A 123 5.63 1.78 -4.64
N LEU A 124 5.10 2.17 -3.48
CA LEU A 124 3.66 2.20 -3.22
C LEU A 124 3.07 3.57 -3.52
N TYR A 125 3.83 4.64 -3.23
CA TYR A 125 3.39 6.01 -3.44
C TYR A 125 4.60 6.95 -3.67
N SER A 126 4.41 7.98 -4.49
CA SER A 126 5.35 9.09 -4.62
C SER A 126 4.57 10.40 -4.68
N LEU A 127 5.10 11.45 -4.07
CA LEU A 127 4.56 12.80 -4.16
C LEU A 127 5.70 13.81 -4.30
N THR A 128 5.47 14.86 -5.08
CA THR A 128 6.39 16.00 -5.18
C THR A 128 5.82 17.15 -4.36
N VAL A 129 6.66 17.78 -3.55
CA VAL A 129 6.30 18.91 -2.70
C VAL A 129 7.22 20.09 -2.96
N SER A 130 6.60 21.26 -3.05
CA SER A 130 7.28 22.53 -3.00
C SER A 130 7.16 23.15 -1.61
N ARG A 131 8.22 23.85 -1.20
CA ARG A 131 8.26 24.71 -0.03
C ARG A 131 8.10 26.15 -0.52
N HIS A 132 7.15 26.88 0.05
CA HIS A 132 7.09 28.34 -0.11
C HIS A 132 7.94 28.95 0.98
N ASP A 133 8.84 29.86 0.62
CA ASP A 133 9.45 30.76 1.59
C ASP A 133 8.34 31.65 2.16
N ALA A 134 8.13 31.59 3.47
CA ALA A 134 7.39 32.62 4.17
C ALA A 134 8.35 33.81 4.30
N ASP A 135 8.17 34.81 3.44
CA ASP A 135 8.69 36.18 3.64
C ASP A 135 8.31 36.72 5.02
#